data_AF-A0A519KIR1-F1
#
_entry.id   AF-A0A519KIR1-F1
#
_cell.length_a   1.000
_cell.length_b   1.000
_cell.length_c   1.000
_cell.angle_alpha   90.00
_cell.angle_beta   90.00
_cell.angle_gamma   90.00
#
_symmetry.space_group_name_H-M   'P 1'
#
loop_
_entity.id
_entity.type
_entity.pdbx_description
1 polymer ?
#
loop_
_entity_poly.entity_id
_entity_poly.type
_entity_poly.pdbx_seq_one_letter_code
_entity_poly.pdbx_strand_id
1 'polypeptide(L)'
;MIKYQKNIFKYILVFSAVINVFLLGILFLVLRDSLSQQGDYRLEGKSFWYFVGIVAAYCLGNIYFLIQFFKKAVEVEPEILTEE
;
A
#
# COMPACT_ATOMS: atom_id res chain seq x y z
N MET A 1 -21.83 -1.96 18.56
CA MET A 1 -20.90 -1.07 17.83
C MET A 1 -19.59 -1.76 17.40
N ILE A 2 -18.98 -2.60 18.24
CA ILE A 2 -17.66 -3.23 18.00
C ILE A 2 -17.60 -4.09 16.71
N LYS A 3 -18.63 -4.89 16.42
CA LYS A 3 -18.64 -5.82 15.27
C LYS A 3 -18.66 -5.11 13.90
N TYR A 4 -19.36 -3.99 13.81
CA TYR A 4 -19.43 -3.18 12.59
C TYR A 4 -18.10 -2.46 12.33
N GLN A 5 -17.46 -1.92 13.36
CA GLN A 5 -16.12 -1.34 13.23
C GLN A 5 -15.09 -2.39 12.79
N LYS A 6 -15.15 -3.61 13.33
CA LYS A 6 -14.24 -4.70 12.93
C LYS A 6 -14.39 -5.07 11.46
N ASN A 7 -15.62 -5.13 10.96
CA ASN A 7 -15.89 -5.42 9.55
C ASN A 7 -15.42 -4.27 8.63
N ILE A 8 -15.74 -3.02 8.98
CA ILE A 8 -15.30 -1.84 8.24
C ILE A 8 -13.77 -1.79 8.15
N PHE A 9 -13.06 -2.06 9.25
CA PHE A 9 -11.59 -2.14 9.25
C PHE A 9 -11.07 -3.22 8.31
N LYS A 10 -11.70 -4.40 8.30
CA LYS A 10 -11.30 -5.50 7.42
C LYS A 10 -11.47 -5.12 5.95
N TYR A 11 -12.57 -4.43 5.60
CA TYR A 11 -12.79 -3.93 4.24
C TYR A 11 -11.76 -2.87 3.84
N ILE A 12 -11.44 -1.92 4.73
CA ILE A 12 -10.42 -0.89 4.49
C ILE A 12 -9.04 -1.54 4.25
N LEU A 13 -8.69 -2.55 5.04
CA LEU A 13 -7.42 -3.27 4.90
C LEU A 13 -7.32 -3.98 3.55
N VAL A 14 -8.37 -4.72 3.16
CA VAL A 14 -8.43 -5.41 1.85
C VAL A 14 -8.39 -4.41 0.71
N PHE A 15 -9.12 -3.31 0.81
CA PHE A 15 -9.13 -2.25 -0.20
C PHE A 15 -7.75 -1.59 -0.36
N SER A 16 -7.06 -1.32 0.75
CA SER A 16 -5.68 -0.81 0.73
C SER A 16 -4.72 -1.81 0.06
N ALA A 17 -4.85 -3.12 0.34
CA ALA A 17 -4.04 -4.14 -0.32
C ALA A 17 -4.30 -4.18 -1.84
N VAL A 18 -5.55 -4.11 -2.27
CA VAL A 18 -5.93 -4.07 -3.70
C VAL A 18 -5.35 -2.84 -4.40
N ILE A 19 -5.43 -1.65 -3.79
CA ILE A 19 -4.85 -0.43 -4.37
C ILE A 19 -3.32 -0.55 -4.49
N ASN A 20 -2.64 -1.07 -3.46
CA ASN A 20 -1.18 -1.24 -3.53
C ASN A 20 -0.77 -2.22 -4.65
N VAL A 21 -1.48 -3.33 -4.83
CA VAL A 21 -1.24 -4.28 -5.93
C VAL A 21 -1.51 -3.61 -7.29
N PHE A 22 -2.59 -2.83 -7.39
CA PHE A 22 -2.92 -2.08 -8.61
C PHE A 22 -1.82 -1.07 -8.97
N LEU A 23 -1.32 -0.32 -7.99
CA LEU A 23 -0.23 0.63 -8.18
C LEU A 23 1.08 -0.05 -8.58
N LEU A 24 1.41 -1.19 -7.96
CA LEU A 24 2.54 -2.03 -8.38
C LEU A 24 2.40 -2.52 -9.82
N GLY A 25 1.19 -2.89 -10.24
CA GLY A 25 0.89 -3.28 -11.62
C GLY A 25 1.15 -2.15 -12.61
N ILE A 26 0.66 -0.94 -12.32
CA ILE A 26 0.94 0.23 -13.17
C ILE A 26 2.43 0.54 -13.19
N LEU A 27 3.09 0.51 -12.03
CA LEU A 27 4.53 0.73 -11.94
C LEU A 27 5.32 -0.26 -12.80
N PHE A 28 4.93 -1.54 -12.78
CA PHE A 28 5.54 -2.58 -13.60
C PHE A 28 5.31 -2.34 -15.11
N LEU A 29 4.10 -1.98 -15.52
CA LEU A 29 3.81 -1.65 -16.92
C LEU A 29 4.64 -0.44 -17.39
N VAL A 30 4.69 0.61 -16.58
CA VAL A 30 5.46 1.83 -16.86
C VAL A 30 6.97 1.54 -16.93
N LEU A 31 7.52 0.75 -16.00
CA LEU A 31 8.92 0.33 -16.01
C LEU A 31 9.26 -0.56 -17.22
N ARG A 32 8.44 -1.57 -17.50
CA ARG A 32 8.61 -2.47 -18.65
C ARG A 32 8.68 -1.69 -19.94
N ASP A 33 7.76 -0.74 -20.10
CA ASP A 33 7.63 0.03 -21.33
C ASP A 33 8.79 1.02 -21.51
N SER A 34 9.21 1.68 -20.42
CA SER A 34 10.41 2.52 -20.37
C SER A 34 11.70 1.76 -20.72
N LEU A 35 11.84 0.51 -20.23
CA LEU A 35 13.01 -0.33 -20.53
C LEU A 35 12.99 -0.93 -21.95
N SER A 36 11.81 -1.08 -22.55
CA SER A 36 11.65 -1.73 -23.86
C SER A 36 12.00 -0.84 -25.05
N GLN A 37 12.26 0.47 -24.86
CA GLN A 37 12.46 1.49 -25.92
C GLN A 37 11.36 1.53 -27.00
N GLN A 38 10.24 0.83 -26.80
CA GLN A 38 9.10 0.71 -27.73
C GLN A 38 7.89 1.57 -27.30
N GLY A 39 7.97 2.22 -26.14
CA GLY A 39 6.85 2.97 -25.56
C GLY A 39 6.57 4.29 -26.27
N ASP A 40 5.45 4.37 -26.98
CA ASP A 40 4.88 5.59 -27.59
C ASP A 40 4.27 6.56 -26.53
N TYR A 41 4.30 6.17 -25.26
CA TYR A 41 3.81 6.99 -24.15
C TYR A 41 4.87 8.00 -23.75
N ARG A 42 4.66 9.26 -24.16
CA ARG A 42 5.50 10.48 -23.97
C ARG A 42 5.80 10.88 -22.51
N LEU A 43 6.06 9.94 -21.61
CA LEU A 43 6.57 10.17 -20.26
C LEU A 43 8.11 10.05 -20.26
N GLU A 44 8.77 10.77 -21.16
CA GLU A 44 10.24 10.78 -21.19
C GLU A 44 10.81 11.67 -20.07
N GLY A 45 11.87 11.18 -19.41
CA GLY A 45 12.67 11.95 -18.45
C GLY A 45 12.00 12.16 -17.08
N LYS A 46 11.90 13.42 -16.64
CA LYS A 46 11.53 13.80 -15.26
C LYS A 46 10.14 13.27 -14.82
N SER A 47 9.16 13.25 -15.73
CA SER A 47 7.77 12.87 -15.41
C SER A 47 7.63 11.40 -15.01
N PHE A 48 8.40 10.52 -15.65
CA PHE A 48 8.51 9.11 -15.26
C PHE A 48 8.99 8.94 -13.83
N TRP A 49 10.08 9.64 -13.46
CA TRP A 49 10.64 9.56 -12.11
C TRP A 49 9.72 10.16 -11.06
N TYR A 50 8.92 11.18 -11.40
CA TYR A 50 7.86 11.67 -10.51
C TYR A 50 6.76 10.63 -10.30
N PHE A 51 6.33 9.93 -11.35
CA PHE A 51 5.35 8.86 -11.23
C PHE A 51 5.86 7.73 -10.31
N VAL A 52 7.09 7.27 -10.56
CA VAL A 52 7.75 6.26 -9.72
C VAL A 52 7.86 6.74 -8.27
N GLY A 53 8.28 7.99 -8.06
CA GLY A 53 8.41 8.59 -6.73
C GLY A 53 7.09 8.69 -5.96
N ILE A 54 6.00 9.07 -6.62
CA ILE A 54 4.66 9.14 -6.01
C ILE A 54 4.18 7.74 -5.61
N VAL A 55 4.36 6.75 -6.49
CA VAL A 55 4.00 5.36 -6.18
C VAL A 55 4.83 4.81 -5.02
N ALA A 56 6.14 5.05 -5.03
CA ALA A 56 7.04 4.62 -3.96
C ALA A 56 6.68 5.25 -2.61
N ALA A 57 6.42 6.56 -2.58
CA ALA A 57 5.99 7.27 -1.38
C ALA A 57 4.65 6.75 -0.84
N TYR A 58 3.70 6.47 -1.73
CA TYR A 58 2.41 5.89 -1.35
C TYR A 58 2.56 4.49 -0.74
N CYS A 59 3.38 3.62 -1.36
CA CYS A 59 3.67 2.29 -0.83
C CYS A 59 4.34 2.37 0.56
N LEU A 60 5.34 3.24 0.73
CA LEU A 60 6.03 3.43 2.01
C LEU A 60 5.07 3.95 3.10
N GLY A 61 4.22 4.91 2.77
CA GLY A 61 3.19 5.42 3.68
C GLY A 61 2.22 4.33 4.14
N ASN A 62 1.76 3.49 3.20
CA ASN A 62 0.89 2.36 3.54
C ASN A 62 1.61 1.33 4.41
N ILE A 63 2.86 0.97 4.11
CA ILE A 63 3.65 0.04 4.91
C ILE A 63 3.84 0.59 6.33
N TYR A 64 4.19 1.87 6.48
CA TYR A 64 4.34 2.51 7.79
C TYR A 64 3.03 2.44 8.60
N PHE A 65 1.91 2.75 7.95
CA PHE A 65 0.59 2.69 8.59
C PHE A 65 0.23 1.27 9.02
N LEU A 66 0.55 0.28 8.18
CA LEU A 66 0.35 -1.14 8.46
C LEU A 66 1.19 -1.59 9.66
N ILE A 67 2.48 -1.22 9.72
CA ILE A 67 3.39 -1.56 10.82
C ILE A 67 2.90 -0.95 12.13
N GLN A 68 2.50 0.32 12.12
CA GLN A 68 1.94 0.97 13.31
C GLN A 68 0.64 0.30 13.77
N PHE A 69 -0.19 -0.12 12.83
CA PHE A 69 -1.41 -0.84 13.14
C PHE A 69 -1.12 -2.21 13.76
N PHE A 70 -0.17 -2.98 13.21
CA PHE A 70 0.23 -4.27 13.77
C PHE A 70 0.89 -4.12 15.13
N LYS A 71 1.74 -3.10 15.36
CA LYS A 71 2.29 -2.81 16.69
C LYS A 71 1.19 -2.58 17.72
N LYS A 72 0.18 -1.77 17.40
CA LYS A 72 -0.96 -1.55 18.29
C LYS A 72 -1.82 -2.79 18.48
N ALA A 73 -2.01 -3.60 17.44
CA ALA A 73 -2.75 -4.85 17.55
C ALA A 73 -2.02 -5.86 18.46
N VAL A 74 -0.70 -5.93 18.36
CA VAL A 74 0.17 -6.76 19.21
C VAL A 74 0.27 -6.21 20.63
N GLU A 75 0.13 -4.91 20.89
CA GLU A 75 0.04 -4.36 22.26
C GLU A 75 -1.32 -4.64 22.93
N VAL A 76 -2.39 -4.80 22.17
CA VAL A 76 -3.73 -5.10 22.70
C VAL A 76 -3.92 -6.59 23.03
N GLU A 77 -3.15 -7.49 22.40
CA GLU A 77 -3.20 -8.94 22.66
C GLU A 77 -2.59 -9.40 24.02
N PRO A 78 -1.48 -8.83 24.55
CA PRO A 78 -0.90 -9.25 25.82
C PRO A 78 -1.74 -8.85 27.03
N GLU A 79 -2.53 -7.78 26.96
CA GLU A 79 -3.39 -7.37 28.10
C GLU A 79 -4.55 -8.33 28.33
N ILE A 80 -5.05 -9.01 27.29
CA ILE A 80 -6.20 -9.92 27.39
C ILE A 80 -5.79 -11.26 28.05
N LEU A 81 -4.50 -11.62 28.03
CA LEU A 81 -3.98 -12.86 28.61
C LEU A 81 -3.50 -12.73 30.06
N THR A 82 -3.44 -11.51 30.60
CA THR A 82 -3.03 -11.26 31.99
C THR A 82 -4.18 -11.14 32.99
N GLU A 83 -5.43 -11.23 32.54
CA GLU A 83 -6.63 -11.18 33.39
C GLU A 83 -7.37 -12.53 33.54
N GLU A 84 -6.73 -13.67 33.23
CA GLU A 84 -7.22 -15.01 33.66
C GLU A 84 -6.61 -15.47 35.00
#